data_AF-A0A954PG40-F1
#
_entry.id   AF-A0A954PG40-F1
#
_cell.length_a   1.000
_cell.length_b   1.000
_cell.length_c   1.000
_cell.angle_alpha   90.00
_cell.angle_beta   90.00
_cell.angle_gamma   90.00
#
_symmetry.space_group_name_H-M   'P 1'
#
loop_
_entity.id
_entity.type
_entity.pdbx_description
1 polymer ?
#
loop_
_entity_poly.entity_id
_entity_poly.type
_entity_poly.pdbx_seq_one_letter_code
_entity_poly.pdbx_strand_id
1 'polypeptide(L)'
;MRSRLHQLIRQTFPYSLITTHPHSGSTKMLQLAPGLSLLPIGQTSTEWWVTSWLTPIWFLAVGIAMGLLATVMMALVFRGLSLIKPWEQLTRSAAGHAVAAVITAALAGVIWWLLPDAVKGDSELNEPLLLGIALILCCGIVGWAIVFCSGRQAAREAFATLTEGAAGYLTIAAGTIVAVGAVIWAVGLVTKPIVNDPIAAFTSMPKLFQTGTKDYVITVEGSDLRKEAPFVPVDLPIDIELLAGLEITSTRSVELGDAADSKQFNRPPQRIGANETISWSRAQRIEELPIPYDPNTQLHIQNIELEPAEITFTAVTIPPVPQSFMILLTAAAVLLVGLAILLQQAVAPRASAVALATMKNELAQPLFLVLMALGVVAILIYEFLSFNTFGEDIKLLKDCGITTIMLFAAFQGIWSASSSISEEIEGKTALTVLSKPIQRRSFIIGKFLGIFWVLALMFVILGTVELGAVAYKPLYDARETSETAPVWQSCHLEMMSTIPGLAMAFMQSVVLMAISVALATRLPQLANLAVCFAIYVLGNLTTSLVTSTQEGFEIVKFVAQLVATIIPILEHFSLQAAIDAEKAITLSLICGNLVYCLLYVLLSMFLALLLFEDRDLA
;
A
#
# COMPACT_ATOMS: atom_id res chain seq x y z
N MET A 1 18.55 8.12 14.85
CA MET A 1 17.57 7.06 14.56
C MET A 1 16.31 7.57 13.85
N ARG A 2 15.68 8.69 14.27
CA ARG A 2 14.62 9.40 13.49
C ARG A 2 14.98 9.67 12.01
N SER A 3 16.26 9.95 11.71
CA SER A 3 16.74 10.15 10.33
C SER A 3 16.74 8.88 9.46
N ARG A 4 16.82 7.68 10.06
CA ARG A 4 16.85 6.39 9.33
C ARG A 4 15.45 5.93 8.93
N LEU A 5 14.43 6.14 9.78
CA LEU A 5 13.02 5.94 9.41
C LEU A 5 12.61 6.90 8.28
N HIS A 6 13.10 8.14 8.33
CA HIS A 6 12.94 9.13 7.25
C HIS A 6 13.59 8.67 5.93
N GLN A 7 14.78 8.07 5.94
CA GLN A 7 15.39 7.43 4.74
C GLN A 7 14.58 6.22 4.23
N LEU A 8 14.06 5.40 5.14
CA LEU A 8 13.21 4.24 4.86
C LEU A 8 11.95 4.63 4.07
N ILE A 9 11.31 5.73 4.46
CA ILE A 9 10.09 6.16 3.79
C ILE A 9 10.43 6.91 2.47
N ARG A 10 11.61 7.54 2.37
CA ARG A 10 12.15 8.15 1.13
C ARG A 10 12.21 7.17 -0.05
N GLN A 11 12.44 5.88 0.21
CA GLN A 11 12.54 4.83 -0.80
C GLN A 11 11.18 4.17 -1.12
N THR A 12 10.28 4.05 -0.14
CA THR A 12 8.99 3.35 -0.31
C THR A 12 7.85 4.30 -0.71
N PHE A 13 7.93 5.58 -0.34
CA PHE A 13 7.00 6.64 -0.72
C PHE A 13 7.78 7.94 -0.97
N PRO A 14 8.00 8.37 -2.23
CA PRO A 14 8.85 9.52 -2.56
C PRO A 14 8.42 10.87 -1.94
N TYR A 15 7.27 10.88 -1.25
CA TYR A 15 6.59 12.04 -0.71
C TYR A 15 6.60 12.15 0.83
N SER A 16 7.23 11.22 1.54
CA SER A 16 7.04 11.04 2.98
C SER A 16 7.80 11.97 3.91
N LEU A 17 8.52 12.94 3.36
CA LEU A 17 9.62 13.58 4.07
C LEU A 17 9.71 15.08 3.77
N ILE A 18 8.57 15.76 3.73
CA ILE A 18 8.55 17.20 3.99
C ILE A 18 7.67 17.44 5.19
N THR A 19 8.32 17.65 6.34
CA THR A 19 7.72 18.33 7.47
C THR A 19 7.24 19.69 6.99
N THR A 20 5.94 19.82 6.71
CA THR A 20 5.32 21.14 6.58
C THR A 20 5.32 21.76 7.97
N HIS A 21 6.27 22.65 8.25
CA HIS A 21 6.08 23.65 9.29
C HIS A 21 4.86 24.52 8.93
N PRO A 22 4.15 25.04 9.95
CA PRO A 22 2.74 25.39 9.84
C PRO A 22 2.47 26.36 8.70
N HIS A 23 1.37 26.12 7.99
CA HIS A 23 0.74 27.13 7.17
C HIS A 23 0.53 28.40 8.02
N SER A 24 1.32 29.45 7.78
CA SER A 24 0.95 30.83 8.08
C SER A 24 -0.10 31.31 7.05
N GLY A 25 -1.12 30.49 6.80
CA GLY A 25 -2.23 30.82 5.94
C GLY A 25 -3.35 31.36 6.81
N SER A 26 -3.60 32.67 6.73
CA SER A 26 -4.76 33.29 7.36
C SER A 26 -6.03 32.56 6.89
N THR A 27 -6.61 31.75 7.77
CA THR A 27 -7.92 31.15 7.55
C THR A 27 -8.92 32.30 7.48
N LYS A 28 -9.42 32.61 6.27
CA LYS A 28 -10.61 33.46 6.14
C LYS A 28 -11.76 32.71 6.78
N MET A 29 -12.08 33.09 8.02
CA MET A 29 -13.25 32.62 8.75
C MET A 29 -14.50 32.91 7.92
N LEU A 30 -15.22 31.86 7.50
CA LEU A 30 -16.61 31.99 7.12
C LEU A 30 -17.39 32.24 8.43
N GLN A 31 -17.76 33.48 8.68
CA GLN A 31 -18.59 33.86 9.83
C GLN A 31 -19.97 33.22 9.69
N LEU A 32 -20.25 32.20 10.52
CA LEU A 32 -21.59 31.68 10.76
C LEU A 32 -22.03 32.02 12.19
N ALA A 33 -23.34 32.24 12.34
CA ALA A 33 -24.01 32.99 13.40
C ALA A 33 -23.70 32.55 14.86
N PRO A 34 -23.73 33.50 15.82
CA PRO A 34 -23.44 33.22 17.23
C PRO A 34 -24.66 32.55 17.89
N GLY A 35 -24.54 31.31 18.36
CA GLY A 35 -25.65 30.68 19.08
C GLY A 35 -25.52 29.26 19.61
N LEU A 36 -24.45 28.50 19.32
CA LEU A 36 -24.28 27.14 19.84
C LEU A 36 -22.97 26.98 20.62
N SER A 37 -22.86 27.68 21.75
CA SER A 37 -21.81 27.47 22.75
C SER A 37 -22.39 26.80 23.99
N LEU A 38 -22.65 25.50 23.90
CA LEU A 38 -23.01 24.65 25.04
C LEU A 38 -22.13 23.41 25.02
N LEU A 39 -20.85 23.58 25.39
CA LEU A 39 -19.95 22.58 25.98
C LEU A 39 -18.63 23.31 26.31
N PRO A 40 -18.00 23.10 27.48
CA PRO A 40 -16.78 23.80 27.88
C PRO A 40 -15.57 23.18 27.16
N ILE A 41 -15.46 23.42 25.85
CA ILE A 41 -14.30 23.07 25.02
C ILE A 41 -13.50 24.36 24.79
N GLY A 42 -13.05 24.94 25.90
CA GLY A 42 -12.17 26.10 25.93
C GLY A 42 -10.77 25.69 26.33
N GLN A 43 -10.03 25.04 25.44
CA GLN A 43 -8.56 25.05 25.49
C GLN A 43 -8.00 25.47 24.14
N THR A 44 -7.18 26.50 24.24
CA THR A 44 -6.56 27.32 23.20
C THR A 44 -5.25 26.70 22.72
N SER A 45 -5.32 25.57 22.03
CA SER A 45 -4.23 25.11 21.15
C SER A 45 -4.76 25.05 19.72
N THR A 46 -3.95 25.52 18.79
CA THR A 46 -4.28 25.71 17.37
C THR A 46 -4.50 24.40 16.58
N GLU A 47 -4.33 23.22 17.19
CA GLU A 47 -4.79 21.95 16.62
C GLU A 47 -5.47 21.09 17.71
N TRP A 48 -6.67 20.59 17.41
CA TRP A 48 -7.43 19.68 18.27
C TRP A 48 -6.89 18.27 18.08
N TRP A 49 -6.51 17.57 19.15
CA TRP A 49 -5.89 16.22 19.08
C TRP A 49 -6.72 15.21 18.27
N VAL A 50 -8.05 15.34 18.29
CA VAL A 50 -8.94 14.48 17.51
C VAL A 50 -8.74 14.70 16.01
N THR A 51 -8.42 15.91 15.58
CA THR A 51 -8.08 16.21 14.18
C THR A 51 -6.83 15.46 13.74
N SER A 52 -5.79 15.40 14.59
CA SER A 52 -4.56 14.66 14.30
C SER A 52 -4.79 13.16 14.14
N TRP A 53 -5.66 12.58 14.96
CA TRP A 53 -5.97 11.14 14.94
C TRP A 53 -6.94 10.74 13.82
N LEU A 54 -8.00 11.53 13.60
CA LEU A 54 -9.08 11.15 12.69
C LEU A 54 -8.83 11.52 11.22
N THR A 55 -7.92 12.47 10.94
CA THR A 55 -7.56 12.83 9.55
C THR A 55 -7.02 11.62 8.78
N PRO A 56 -6.03 10.84 9.26
CA PRO A 56 -5.56 9.63 8.55
C PRO A 56 -6.67 8.59 8.30
N ILE A 57 -7.56 8.38 9.28
CA ILE A 57 -8.70 7.45 9.17
C ILE A 57 -9.68 7.93 8.10
N TRP A 58 -9.90 9.25 8.00
CA TRP A 58 -10.72 9.83 6.94
C TRP A 58 -10.09 9.62 5.55
N PHE A 59 -8.78 9.77 5.38
CA PHE A 59 -8.09 9.47 4.11
C PHE A 59 -8.31 8.00 3.70
N LEU A 60 -8.19 7.05 4.64
CA LEU A 60 -8.48 5.64 4.40
C LEU A 60 -9.94 5.46 3.93
N ALA A 61 -10.89 6.05 4.63
CA ALA A 61 -12.32 5.95 4.31
C ALA A 61 -12.66 6.52 2.92
N VAL A 62 -12.07 7.66 2.54
CA VAL A 62 -12.25 8.23 1.20
C VAL A 62 -11.69 7.31 0.12
N GLY A 63 -10.50 6.74 0.33
CA GLY A 63 -9.91 5.77 -0.58
C GLY A 63 -10.78 4.52 -0.76
N ILE A 64 -11.31 3.98 0.33
CA ILE A 64 -12.24 2.85 0.30
C ILE A 64 -13.52 3.20 -0.48
N ALA A 65 -14.12 4.37 -0.21
CA ALA A 65 -15.32 4.82 -0.92
C ALA A 65 -15.08 4.95 -2.43
N MET A 66 -13.95 5.56 -2.82
CA MET A 66 -13.56 5.68 -4.23
C MET A 66 -13.32 4.31 -4.88
N GLY A 67 -12.68 3.37 -4.17
CA GLY A 67 -12.46 2.00 -4.66
C GLY A 67 -13.75 1.19 -4.84
N LEU A 68 -14.70 1.31 -3.89
CA LEU A 68 -16.02 0.69 -4.01
C LEU A 68 -16.79 1.26 -5.20
N LEU A 69 -16.79 2.58 -5.36
CA LEU A 69 -17.39 3.25 -6.52
C LEU A 69 -16.74 2.80 -7.83
N ALA A 70 -15.41 2.72 -7.88
CA ALA A 70 -14.67 2.24 -9.05
C ALA A 70 -15.02 0.78 -9.39
N THR A 71 -15.22 -0.07 -8.39
CA THR A 71 -15.62 -1.48 -8.58
C THR A 71 -17.03 -1.57 -9.18
N VAL A 72 -17.98 -0.78 -8.66
CA VAL A 72 -19.34 -0.69 -9.23
C VAL A 72 -19.31 -0.15 -10.65
N MET A 73 -18.54 0.91 -10.90
CA MET A 73 -18.36 1.46 -12.25
C MET A 73 -17.78 0.43 -13.21
N MET A 74 -16.78 -0.35 -12.78
CA MET A 74 -16.21 -1.41 -13.61
C MET A 74 -17.21 -2.53 -13.88
N ALA A 75 -18.04 -2.92 -12.91
CA ALA A 75 -19.14 -3.86 -13.14
C ALA A 75 -20.16 -3.35 -14.18
N LEU A 76 -20.44 -2.03 -14.19
CA LEU A 76 -21.27 -1.40 -15.22
C LEU A 76 -20.59 -1.42 -16.60
N VAL A 77 -19.27 -1.19 -16.66
CA VAL A 77 -18.48 -1.31 -17.89
C VAL A 77 -18.55 -2.74 -18.42
N PHE A 78 -18.39 -3.76 -17.57
CA PHE A 78 -18.53 -5.16 -17.97
C PHE A 78 -19.92 -5.46 -18.53
N ARG A 79 -20.97 -4.90 -17.92
CA ARG A 79 -22.34 -5.01 -18.43
C ARG A 79 -22.49 -4.34 -19.79
N GLY A 80 -21.90 -3.17 -20.00
CA GLY A 80 -21.86 -2.50 -21.31
C GLY A 80 -21.15 -3.33 -22.38
N LEU A 81 -19.96 -3.84 -22.08
CA LEU A 81 -19.17 -4.71 -22.97
C LEU A 81 -19.92 -6.00 -23.32
N SER A 82 -20.69 -6.56 -22.38
CA SER A 82 -21.48 -7.79 -22.60
C SER A 82 -22.59 -7.65 -23.66
N LEU A 83 -22.96 -6.41 -24.01
CA LEU A 83 -23.94 -6.12 -25.07
C LEU A 83 -23.34 -6.19 -26.47
N ILE A 84 -22.02 -6.11 -26.59
CA ILE A 84 -21.28 -6.12 -27.85
C ILE A 84 -21.07 -7.58 -28.27
N LYS A 85 -21.83 -8.06 -29.26
CA LYS A 85 -21.79 -9.46 -29.74
C LYS A 85 -20.37 -10.02 -30.02
N PRO A 86 -19.49 -9.34 -30.78
CA PRO A 86 -18.15 -9.87 -31.04
C PRO A 86 -17.29 -9.97 -29.76
N TRP A 87 -17.48 -9.04 -28.82
CA TRP A 87 -16.81 -9.06 -27.53
C TRP A 87 -17.30 -10.21 -26.66
N GLU A 88 -18.61 -10.47 -26.63
CA GLU A 88 -19.16 -11.59 -25.91
C GLU A 88 -18.65 -12.94 -26.43
N GLN A 89 -18.53 -13.08 -27.75
CA GLN A 89 -17.95 -14.29 -28.36
C GLN A 89 -16.49 -14.49 -27.94
N LEU A 90 -15.74 -13.40 -27.79
CA LEU A 90 -14.34 -13.43 -27.34
C LEU A 90 -14.22 -14.09 -25.95
N THR A 91 -15.13 -13.79 -25.04
CA THR A 91 -15.12 -14.32 -23.65
C THR A 91 -15.19 -15.85 -23.56
N ARG A 92 -15.71 -16.51 -24.60
CA ARG A 92 -15.86 -17.98 -24.68
C ARG A 92 -14.84 -18.65 -25.59
N SER A 93 -13.94 -17.87 -26.18
CA SER A 93 -12.98 -18.36 -27.17
C SER A 93 -11.57 -18.44 -26.60
N ALA A 94 -10.70 -19.26 -27.19
CA ALA A 94 -9.27 -19.26 -26.87
C ALA A 94 -8.62 -17.89 -27.15
N ALA A 95 -9.10 -17.16 -28.16
CA ALA A 95 -8.63 -15.82 -28.48
C ALA A 95 -8.85 -14.82 -27.33
N GLY A 96 -9.84 -15.04 -26.46
CA GLY A 96 -10.05 -14.19 -25.28
C GLY A 96 -8.87 -14.20 -24.31
N HIS A 97 -8.18 -15.34 -24.16
CA HIS A 97 -6.99 -15.43 -23.33
C HIS A 97 -5.84 -14.61 -23.91
N ALA A 98 -5.66 -14.64 -25.24
CA ALA A 98 -4.66 -13.84 -25.93
C ALA A 98 -4.94 -12.33 -25.78
N VAL A 99 -6.21 -11.92 -25.94
CA VAL A 99 -6.61 -10.51 -25.75
C VAL A 99 -6.39 -10.08 -24.30
N ALA A 100 -6.76 -10.90 -23.31
CA ALA A 100 -6.52 -10.60 -21.89
C ALA A 100 -5.01 -10.42 -21.62
N ALA A 101 -4.16 -11.30 -22.15
CA ALA A 101 -2.71 -11.21 -22.02
C ALA A 101 -2.14 -9.93 -22.67
N VAL A 102 -2.64 -9.54 -23.86
CA VAL A 102 -2.25 -8.29 -24.53
C VAL A 102 -2.65 -7.08 -23.69
N ILE A 103 -3.87 -7.04 -23.14
CA ILE A 103 -4.31 -5.96 -22.26
C ILE A 103 -3.42 -5.88 -21.02
N THR A 104 -3.14 -7.02 -20.38
CA THR A 104 -2.24 -7.10 -19.23
C THR A 104 -0.84 -6.57 -19.55
N ALA A 105 -0.24 -6.99 -20.67
CA ALA A 105 1.08 -6.55 -21.08
C ALA A 105 1.11 -5.05 -21.42
N ALA A 106 0.07 -4.54 -22.09
CA ALA A 106 -0.06 -3.12 -22.40
C ALA A 106 -0.18 -2.27 -21.13
N LEU A 107 -1.05 -2.66 -20.19
CA LEU A 107 -1.22 -1.97 -18.92
C LEU A 107 0.07 -1.98 -18.09
N ALA A 108 0.71 -3.15 -17.96
CA ALA A 108 1.96 -3.28 -17.23
C ALA A 108 3.08 -2.45 -17.88
N GLY A 109 3.20 -2.47 -19.22
CA GLY A 109 4.19 -1.69 -19.95
C GLY A 109 4.00 -0.18 -19.81
N VAL A 110 2.75 0.31 -19.85
CA VAL A 110 2.44 1.73 -19.64
C VAL A 110 2.78 2.14 -18.20
N ILE A 111 2.35 1.37 -17.20
CA ILE A 111 2.67 1.69 -15.80
C ILE A 111 4.18 1.64 -15.55
N TRP A 112 4.88 0.64 -16.12
CA TRP A 112 6.33 0.53 -16.04
C TRP A 112 7.05 1.74 -16.63
N TRP A 113 6.58 2.23 -17.77
CA TRP A 113 7.13 3.41 -18.41
C TRP A 113 6.91 4.69 -17.59
N LEU A 114 5.78 4.78 -16.88
CA LEU A 114 5.45 5.92 -16.02
C LEU A 114 6.17 5.88 -14.66
N LEU A 115 6.69 4.72 -14.24
CA LEU A 115 7.41 4.59 -12.97
C LEU A 115 8.78 5.29 -13.03
N PRO A 116 9.10 6.18 -12.07
CA PRO A 116 10.44 6.74 -11.93
C PRO A 116 11.49 5.65 -11.72
N ASP A 117 12.70 5.83 -12.25
CA ASP A 117 13.77 4.83 -12.13
C ASP A 117 14.18 4.57 -10.68
N ALA A 118 14.06 5.58 -9.80
CA ALA A 118 14.27 5.43 -8.36
C ALA A 118 13.33 4.39 -7.70
N VAL A 119 12.13 4.17 -8.25
CA VAL A 119 11.15 3.20 -7.73
C VAL A 119 11.40 1.81 -8.29
N LYS A 120 11.98 1.70 -9.49
CA LYS A 120 12.30 0.41 -10.12
C LYS A 120 13.39 -0.36 -9.36
N GLY A 121 14.20 0.34 -8.57
CA GLY A 121 15.20 -0.24 -7.70
C GLY A 121 16.49 -0.61 -8.43
N ASP A 122 17.39 -1.29 -7.71
CA ASP A 122 18.71 -1.67 -8.22
C ASP A 122 18.65 -2.93 -9.10
N SER A 123 19.17 -2.83 -10.32
CA SER A 123 19.28 -3.95 -11.25
C SER A 123 20.20 -5.06 -10.75
N GLU A 124 21.23 -4.76 -9.97
CA GLU A 124 22.15 -5.76 -9.42
C GLU A 124 21.47 -6.69 -8.41
N LEU A 125 20.45 -6.17 -7.71
CA LEU A 125 19.66 -6.89 -6.72
C LEU A 125 18.39 -7.54 -7.31
N ASN A 126 18.21 -7.50 -8.64
CA ASN A 126 17.02 -7.97 -9.35
C ASN A 126 15.70 -7.32 -8.86
N GLU A 127 15.75 -6.15 -8.23
CA GLU A 127 14.56 -5.44 -7.77
C GLU A 127 13.58 -5.10 -8.90
N PRO A 128 14.06 -4.66 -10.09
CA PRO A 128 13.16 -4.40 -11.22
C PRO A 128 12.38 -5.64 -11.66
N LEU A 129 12.99 -6.83 -11.59
CA LEU A 129 12.32 -8.08 -11.95
C LEU A 129 11.20 -8.41 -10.97
N LEU A 130 11.46 -8.31 -9.66
CA LEU A 130 10.47 -8.60 -8.62
C LEU A 130 9.28 -7.63 -8.70
N LEU A 131 9.56 -6.33 -8.88
CA LEU A 131 8.54 -5.32 -9.08
C LEU A 131 7.74 -5.58 -10.36
N GLY A 132 8.43 -5.93 -11.46
CA GLY A 132 7.81 -6.25 -12.74
C GLY A 132 6.84 -7.44 -12.65
N ILE A 133 7.22 -8.50 -11.92
CA ILE A 133 6.33 -9.65 -11.68
C ILE A 133 5.09 -9.23 -10.90
N ALA A 134 5.24 -8.48 -9.81
CA ALA A 134 4.09 -7.99 -9.02
C ALA A 134 3.17 -7.09 -9.87
N LEU A 135 3.74 -6.22 -10.69
CA LEU A 135 2.99 -5.36 -11.60
C LEU A 135 2.20 -6.17 -12.62
N ILE A 136 2.81 -7.19 -13.24
CA ILE A 136 2.14 -8.08 -14.19
C ILE A 136 1.00 -8.84 -13.50
N LEU A 137 1.17 -9.29 -12.26
CA LEU A 137 0.10 -9.98 -11.52
C LEU A 137 -1.10 -9.05 -11.26
N CYS A 138 -0.86 -7.82 -10.81
CA CYS A 138 -1.92 -6.83 -10.61
C CYS A 138 -2.62 -6.46 -11.92
N CYS A 139 -1.86 -6.21 -12.98
CA CYS A 139 -2.40 -5.94 -14.32
C CYS A 139 -3.07 -7.17 -14.94
N GLY A 140 -2.67 -8.37 -14.51
CA GLY A 140 -3.29 -9.64 -14.83
C GLY A 140 -4.73 -9.69 -14.37
N ILE A 141 -4.98 -9.34 -13.11
CA ILE A 141 -6.33 -9.26 -12.55
C ILE A 141 -7.20 -8.30 -13.39
N VAL A 142 -6.69 -7.11 -13.70
CA VAL A 142 -7.43 -6.11 -14.48
C VAL A 142 -7.71 -6.58 -15.91
N GLY A 143 -6.67 -7.01 -16.64
CA GLY A 143 -6.80 -7.43 -18.04
C GLY A 143 -7.70 -8.65 -18.22
N TRP A 144 -7.60 -9.62 -17.31
CA TRP A 144 -8.46 -10.79 -17.32
C TRP A 144 -9.89 -10.46 -16.88
N ALA A 145 -10.08 -9.58 -15.89
CA ALA A 145 -11.43 -9.14 -15.50
C ALA A 145 -12.15 -8.44 -16.66
N ILE A 146 -11.46 -7.58 -17.42
CA ILE A 146 -12.02 -6.89 -18.59
C ILE A 146 -12.60 -7.88 -19.61
N VAL A 147 -11.89 -8.99 -19.88
CA VAL A 147 -12.34 -9.98 -20.86
C VAL A 147 -13.36 -10.95 -20.26
N PHE A 148 -13.10 -11.57 -19.12
CA PHE A 148 -13.93 -12.68 -18.63
C PHE A 148 -15.14 -12.23 -17.82
N CYS A 149 -15.05 -11.13 -17.07
CA CYS A 149 -16.20 -10.60 -16.33
C CYS A 149 -17.23 -9.91 -17.25
N SER A 150 -16.85 -9.58 -18.48
CA SER A 150 -17.77 -9.03 -19.49
C SER A 150 -18.60 -10.08 -20.23
N GLY A 151 -18.50 -11.36 -19.89
CA GLY A 151 -19.43 -12.38 -20.36
C GLY A 151 -20.84 -12.13 -19.83
N ARG A 152 -21.90 -12.32 -20.64
CA ARG A 152 -23.29 -12.00 -20.25
C ARG A 152 -23.73 -12.57 -18.90
N GLN A 153 -23.31 -13.79 -18.57
CA GLN A 153 -23.64 -14.40 -17.29
C GLN A 153 -22.90 -13.70 -16.13
N ALA A 154 -21.57 -13.59 -16.24
CA ALA A 154 -20.73 -12.93 -15.23
C ALA A 154 -21.15 -11.48 -14.99
N ALA A 155 -21.38 -10.71 -16.06
CA ALA A 155 -21.80 -9.31 -15.97
C ALA A 155 -23.20 -9.14 -15.34
N ARG A 156 -24.11 -10.11 -15.52
CA ARG A 156 -25.44 -10.10 -14.89
C ARG A 156 -25.36 -10.46 -13.40
N GLU A 157 -24.48 -11.38 -13.04
CA GLU A 157 -24.29 -11.83 -11.66
C GLU A 157 -23.39 -10.88 -10.85
N ALA A 158 -22.58 -10.04 -11.49
CA ALA A 158 -21.55 -9.21 -10.85
C ALA A 158 -22.03 -8.44 -9.61
N PHE A 159 -23.21 -7.82 -9.64
CA PHE A 159 -23.71 -7.10 -8.48
C PHE A 159 -24.09 -8.04 -7.33
N ALA A 160 -24.76 -9.15 -7.63
CA ALA A 160 -25.09 -10.18 -6.64
C ALA A 160 -23.81 -10.72 -5.99
N THR A 161 -22.77 -10.97 -6.80
CA THR A 161 -21.45 -11.38 -6.32
C THR A 161 -20.83 -10.39 -5.36
N LEU A 162 -20.88 -9.09 -5.67
CA LEU A 162 -20.32 -8.05 -4.81
C LEU A 162 -21.08 -7.90 -3.49
N THR A 163 -22.35 -8.25 -3.45
CA THR A 163 -23.20 -8.15 -2.25
C THR A 163 -23.31 -9.44 -1.44
N GLU A 164 -22.92 -10.59 -2.01
CA GLU A 164 -23.03 -11.90 -1.36
C GLU A 164 -21.65 -12.48 -1.02
N GLY A 165 -21.62 -13.40 -0.05
CA GLY A 165 -20.40 -14.16 0.25
C GLY A 165 -19.23 -13.29 0.69
N ALA A 166 -18.04 -13.62 0.18
CA ALA A 166 -16.79 -12.92 0.50
C ALA A 166 -16.86 -11.42 0.25
N ALA A 167 -17.30 -11.04 -0.95
CA ALA A 167 -17.43 -9.63 -1.28
C ALA A 167 -18.52 -8.96 -0.44
N GLY A 168 -19.62 -9.63 -0.12
CA GLY A 168 -20.65 -9.10 0.79
C GLY A 168 -20.09 -8.71 2.16
N TYR A 169 -19.35 -9.61 2.83
CA TYR A 169 -18.74 -9.28 4.12
C TYR A 169 -17.64 -8.22 4.01
N LEU A 170 -16.82 -8.26 2.96
CA LEU A 170 -15.78 -7.25 2.71
C LEU A 170 -16.37 -5.87 2.39
N THR A 171 -17.46 -5.80 1.63
CA THR A 171 -18.16 -4.54 1.32
C THR A 171 -18.90 -3.99 2.53
N ILE A 172 -19.42 -4.84 3.42
CA ILE A 172 -19.96 -4.41 4.72
C ILE A 172 -18.84 -3.82 5.58
N ALA A 173 -17.70 -4.53 5.73
CA ALA A 173 -16.56 -4.03 6.50
C ALA A 173 -15.97 -2.74 5.90
N ALA A 174 -15.88 -2.63 4.58
CA ALA A 174 -15.50 -1.41 3.89
C ALA A 174 -16.53 -0.28 4.13
N GLY A 175 -17.81 -0.61 4.03
CA GLY A 175 -18.93 0.32 4.23
C GLY A 175 -19.01 0.88 5.65
N THR A 176 -18.68 0.10 6.68
CA THR A 176 -18.62 0.61 8.06
C THR A 176 -17.49 1.64 8.22
N ILE A 177 -16.31 1.41 7.62
CA ILE A 177 -15.20 2.37 7.64
C ILE A 177 -15.58 3.66 6.88
N VAL A 178 -16.23 3.51 5.71
CA VAL A 178 -16.73 4.66 4.94
C VAL A 178 -17.77 5.44 5.74
N ALA A 179 -18.68 4.76 6.44
CA ALA A 179 -19.68 5.41 7.30
C ALA A 179 -19.02 6.19 8.45
N VAL A 180 -18.00 5.60 9.09
CA VAL A 180 -17.21 6.30 10.13
C VAL A 180 -16.53 7.55 9.53
N GLY A 181 -15.87 7.44 8.38
CA GLY A 181 -15.27 8.58 7.69
C GLY A 181 -16.29 9.67 7.31
N ALA A 182 -17.49 9.29 6.86
CA ALA A 182 -18.57 10.21 6.55
C ALA A 182 -19.08 10.94 7.80
N VAL A 183 -19.18 10.25 8.94
CA VAL A 183 -19.52 10.86 10.24
C VAL A 183 -18.43 11.85 10.67
N ILE A 184 -17.15 11.47 10.58
CA ILE A 184 -16.01 12.35 10.89
C ILE A 184 -16.11 13.65 10.08
N TRP A 185 -16.40 13.53 8.79
CA TRP A 185 -16.53 14.68 7.90
C TRP A 185 -17.77 15.53 8.21
N ALA A 186 -18.94 14.91 8.36
CA ALA A 186 -20.20 15.60 8.64
C ALA A 186 -20.18 16.35 9.97
N VAL A 187 -19.61 15.76 11.03
CA VAL A 187 -19.44 16.45 12.32
C VAL A 187 -18.49 17.63 12.14
N GLY A 188 -17.39 17.47 11.39
CA GLY A 188 -16.45 18.56 11.12
C GLY A 188 -17.00 19.73 10.31
N LEU A 189 -18.10 19.54 9.57
CA LEU A 189 -18.82 20.64 8.91
C LEU A 189 -19.67 21.46 9.90
N VAL A 190 -20.11 20.83 10.99
CA VAL A 190 -20.97 21.45 12.02
C VAL A 190 -20.13 22.02 13.18
N THR A 191 -18.99 21.41 13.49
CA THR A 191 -18.07 21.79 14.56
C THR A 191 -16.79 22.46 14.02
N LYS A 192 -15.73 22.53 14.84
CA LYS A 192 -14.38 22.76 14.31
C LYS A 192 -14.03 21.67 13.27
N PRO A 193 -13.27 22.01 12.21
CA PRO A 193 -12.88 21.03 11.20
C PRO A 193 -12.09 19.88 11.84
N ILE A 194 -12.68 18.69 11.84
CA ILE A 194 -12.05 17.45 12.34
C ILE A 194 -11.03 16.93 11.33
N VAL A 195 -11.18 17.27 10.06
CA VAL A 195 -10.23 16.91 9.00
C VAL A 195 -9.44 18.15 8.63
N ASN A 196 -8.12 18.04 8.61
CA ASN A 196 -7.24 19.13 8.19
C ASN A 196 -7.30 19.29 6.65
N ASP A 197 -7.72 20.47 6.17
CA ASP A 197 -7.82 20.88 4.76
C ASP A 197 -8.26 19.79 3.75
N PRO A 198 -9.49 19.25 3.87
CA PRO A 198 -9.97 18.14 3.02
C PRO A 198 -10.02 18.48 1.53
N ILE A 199 -10.25 19.76 1.16
CA ILE A 199 -10.27 20.20 -0.24
C ILE A 199 -8.85 20.16 -0.85
N ALA A 200 -7.82 20.47 -0.05
CA ALA A 200 -6.43 20.39 -0.48
C ALA A 200 -6.04 18.95 -0.82
N ALA A 201 -6.60 17.96 -0.13
CA ALA A 201 -6.38 16.54 -0.43
C ALA A 201 -6.87 16.18 -1.85
N PHE A 202 -8.08 16.58 -2.24
CA PHE A 202 -8.62 16.29 -3.58
C PHE A 202 -7.91 17.05 -4.69
N THR A 203 -7.58 18.32 -4.47
CA THR A 203 -6.84 19.14 -5.45
C THR A 203 -5.38 18.70 -5.62
N SER A 204 -4.81 18.00 -4.62
CA SER A 204 -3.48 17.41 -4.69
C SER A 204 -3.42 16.13 -5.53
N MET A 205 -4.53 15.39 -5.66
CA MET A 205 -4.55 14.11 -6.41
C MET A 205 -4.07 14.22 -7.87
N PRO A 206 -4.60 15.13 -8.72
CA PRO A 206 -4.10 15.27 -10.08
C PRO A 206 -2.65 15.78 -10.13
N LYS A 207 -2.24 16.57 -9.13
CA LYS A 207 -0.89 17.12 -9.03
C LYS A 207 0.16 16.04 -8.74
N LEU A 208 -0.20 14.94 -8.07
CA LEU A 208 0.70 13.80 -7.83
C LEU A 208 1.38 13.30 -9.11
N PHE A 209 0.66 13.28 -10.24
CA PHE A 209 1.18 12.82 -11.53
C PHE A 209 1.95 13.88 -12.31
N GLN A 210 1.92 15.13 -11.86
CA GLN A 210 2.58 16.29 -12.49
C GLN A 210 3.85 16.70 -11.75
N THR A 211 3.91 16.36 -10.46
CA THR A 211 5.02 16.65 -9.54
C THR A 211 6.14 15.61 -9.63
N GLY A 212 7.37 16.05 -9.41
CA GLY A 212 8.57 15.22 -9.45
C GLY A 212 9.83 16.07 -9.61
N THR A 213 10.96 15.40 -9.83
CA THR A 213 12.22 16.06 -10.19
C THR A 213 12.27 16.26 -11.70
N LYS A 214 12.50 17.50 -12.15
CA LYS A 214 12.67 17.85 -13.56
C LYS A 214 13.90 18.72 -13.72
N ASP A 215 14.72 18.37 -14.71
CA ASP A 215 15.89 19.14 -15.09
C ASP A 215 15.55 20.04 -16.27
N TYR A 216 15.78 21.34 -16.13
CA TYR A 216 15.69 22.32 -17.20
C TYR A 216 17.09 22.79 -17.56
N VAL A 217 17.57 22.39 -18.74
CA VAL A 217 18.87 22.80 -19.26
C VAL A 217 18.67 23.99 -20.19
N ILE A 218 19.32 25.10 -19.87
CA ILE A 218 19.26 26.34 -20.63
C ILE A 218 20.68 26.73 -21.02
N THR A 219 20.86 27.07 -22.29
CA THR A 219 22.14 27.58 -22.81
C THR A 219 22.03 29.08 -23.02
N VAL A 220 22.94 29.84 -22.40
CA VAL A 220 23.04 31.30 -22.56
C VAL A 220 24.34 31.61 -23.29
N GLU A 221 24.22 32.23 -24.46
CA GLU A 221 25.37 32.61 -25.27
C GLU A 221 26.31 33.57 -24.52
N GLY A 222 27.60 33.46 -24.80
CA GLY A 222 28.62 34.33 -24.23
C GLY A 222 28.57 35.76 -24.78
N SER A 223 29.20 36.69 -24.07
CA SER A 223 29.24 38.11 -24.43
C SER A 223 30.60 38.52 -25.00
N ASP A 224 30.59 39.30 -26.09
CA ASP A 224 31.78 39.96 -26.60
C ASP A 224 32.33 40.97 -25.58
N LEU A 225 33.64 40.92 -25.27
CA LEU A 225 34.39 41.77 -24.32
C LEU A 225 34.21 43.30 -24.45
N ARG A 226 33.50 43.79 -25.48
CA ARG A 226 33.32 45.22 -25.79
C ARG A 226 31.94 45.79 -25.43
N LYS A 227 30.97 44.96 -25.02
CA LYS A 227 29.62 45.40 -24.59
C LYS A 227 29.24 44.69 -23.28
N GLU A 228 28.49 45.38 -22.42
CA GLU A 228 27.82 44.71 -21.29
C GLU A 228 26.87 43.64 -21.84
N ALA A 229 27.02 42.40 -21.37
CA ALA A 229 26.17 41.30 -21.77
C ALA A 229 24.70 41.62 -21.43
N PRO A 230 23.73 41.47 -22.33
CA PRO A 230 22.34 41.71 -21.96
C PRO A 230 21.82 40.59 -21.04
N PHE A 231 20.95 40.97 -20.10
CA PHE A 231 20.15 40.01 -19.34
C PHE A 231 19.10 39.40 -20.29
N VAL A 232 19.26 38.11 -20.60
CA VAL A 232 18.37 37.38 -21.52
C VAL A 232 17.19 36.82 -20.73
N PRO A 233 15.94 37.10 -21.13
CA PRO A 233 14.77 36.52 -20.48
C PRO A 233 14.74 35.01 -20.68
N VAL A 234 14.52 34.29 -19.59
CA VAL A 234 14.41 32.83 -19.55
C VAL A 234 13.05 32.47 -18.99
N ASP A 235 12.30 31.68 -19.75
CA ASP A 235 11.04 31.11 -19.28
C ASP A 235 11.31 29.75 -18.64
N LEU A 236 11.09 29.68 -17.33
CA LEU A 236 11.16 28.45 -16.56
C LEU A 236 9.72 28.04 -16.21
N PRO A 237 9.18 26.96 -16.80
CA PRO A 237 7.83 26.49 -16.51
C PRO A 237 7.79 25.75 -15.16
N ILE A 238 8.18 26.44 -14.10
CA ILE A 238 8.22 25.93 -12.72
C ILE A 238 7.04 26.54 -11.96
N ASP A 239 6.16 25.69 -11.45
CA ASP A 239 5.11 26.11 -10.53
C ASP A 239 5.72 26.33 -9.14
N ILE A 240 5.89 27.61 -8.77
CA ILE A 240 6.47 28.02 -7.48
C ILE A 240 5.62 27.53 -6.30
N GLU A 241 4.29 27.40 -6.46
CA GLU A 241 3.40 26.87 -5.40
C GLU A 241 3.69 25.40 -5.08
N LEU A 242 4.24 24.65 -6.04
CA LEU A 242 4.60 23.23 -5.89
C LEU A 242 6.10 23.02 -5.67
N LEU A 243 6.92 24.06 -5.81
CA LEU A 243 8.36 23.97 -5.67
C LEU A 243 8.76 23.64 -4.23
N ALA A 244 9.36 22.47 -4.06
CA ALA A 244 9.87 21.97 -2.78
C ALA A 244 11.40 22.10 -2.66
N GLY A 245 12.11 22.06 -3.78
CA GLY A 245 13.54 22.32 -3.85
C GLY A 245 13.95 22.73 -5.27
N LEU A 246 15.06 23.45 -5.35
CA LEU A 246 15.65 23.91 -6.60
C LEU A 246 17.16 23.86 -6.47
N GLU A 247 17.82 23.09 -7.34
CA GLU A 247 19.27 23.11 -7.48
C GLU A 247 19.61 23.75 -8.82
N ILE A 248 20.56 24.68 -8.81
CA ILE A 248 21.04 25.36 -10.01
C ILE A 248 22.52 25.09 -10.12
N THR A 249 22.93 24.50 -11.23
CA THR A 249 24.34 24.28 -11.57
C THR A 249 24.65 24.98 -12.87
N SER A 250 25.82 25.62 -12.94
CA SER A 250 26.27 26.29 -14.15
C SER A 250 27.68 25.86 -14.50
N THR A 251 27.92 25.57 -15.77
CA THR A 251 29.28 25.27 -16.29
C THR A 251 30.21 26.49 -16.23
N ARG A 252 29.66 27.71 -16.18
CA ARG A 252 30.36 28.99 -16.24
C ARG A 252 29.79 30.01 -15.25
N SER A 253 30.49 31.13 -15.04
CA SER A 253 29.98 32.18 -14.16
C SER A 253 28.81 32.91 -14.80
N VAL A 254 27.65 32.92 -14.15
CA VAL A 254 26.44 33.58 -14.64
C VAL A 254 25.76 34.39 -13.54
N GLU A 255 25.01 35.41 -13.91
CA GLU A 255 24.21 36.22 -12.99
C GLU A 255 22.71 36.06 -13.28
N LEU A 256 21.93 35.78 -12.23
CA LEU A 256 20.48 35.66 -12.26
C LEU A 256 19.85 36.98 -11.78
N GLY A 257 18.97 37.56 -12.58
CA GLY A 257 18.23 38.78 -12.28
C GLY A 257 16.72 38.63 -12.51
N ASP A 258 15.94 39.60 -12.06
CA ASP A 258 14.47 39.64 -12.17
C ASP A 258 13.96 40.62 -13.25
N ALA A 259 14.87 41.32 -13.95
CA ALA A 259 14.56 42.22 -15.05
C ALA A 259 15.64 42.21 -16.14
N ALA A 260 15.38 42.88 -17.26
CA ALA A 260 16.36 43.01 -18.36
C ALA A 260 17.41 44.12 -18.15
N ASP A 261 17.14 45.09 -17.26
CA ASP A 261 18.03 46.20 -16.94
C ASP A 261 18.31 46.19 -15.43
N SER A 262 19.58 46.34 -15.04
CA SER A 262 20.02 46.38 -13.65
C SER A 262 19.39 47.52 -12.83
N LYS A 263 18.91 48.57 -13.50
CA LYS A 263 18.17 49.68 -12.86
C LYS A 263 16.74 49.32 -12.44
N GLN A 264 16.19 48.23 -12.96
CA GLN A 264 14.82 47.79 -12.71
C GLN A 264 14.75 46.57 -11.79
N PHE A 265 15.87 46.17 -11.20
CA PHE A 265 15.93 45.05 -10.28
C PHE A 265 15.17 45.34 -8.99
N ASN A 266 14.24 44.46 -8.63
CA ASN A 266 13.59 44.49 -7.31
C ASN A 266 14.40 43.70 -6.29
N ARG A 267 15.28 42.79 -6.74
CA ARG A 267 16.15 41.96 -5.91
C ARG A 267 17.61 42.05 -6.41
N PRO A 268 18.62 41.99 -5.53
CA PRO A 268 20.01 41.97 -5.98
C PRO A 268 20.26 40.73 -6.86
N PRO A 269 21.02 40.87 -7.97
CA PRO A 269 21.28 39.75 -8.85
C PRO A 269 22.11 38.70 -8.12
N GLN A 270 21.77 37.44 -8.34
CA GLN A 270 22.44 36.31 -7.71
C GLN A 270 23.48 35.72 -8.66
N ARG A 271 24.74 35.79 -8.28
CA ARG A 271 25.85 35.23 -9.05
C ARG A 271 26.04 33.74 -8.73
N ILE A 272 26.20 32.93 -9.77
CA ILE A 272 26.57 31.52 -9.71
C ILE A 272 27.96 31.38 -10.33
N GLY A 273 28.93 30.85 -9.59
CA GLY A 273 30.26 30.56 -10.11
C GLY A 273 30.30 29.36 -11.06
N ALA A 274 31.38 29.23 -11.80
CA ALA A 274 31.61 28.07 -12.67
C ALA A 274 31.73 26.77 -11.83
N ASN A 275 30.92 25.77 -12.18
CA ASN A 275 30.75 24.50 -11.46
C ASN A 275 30.29 24.67 -10.00
N GLU A 276 29.68 25.81 -9.66
CA GLU A 276 29.06 26.03 -8.37
C GLU A 276 27.60 25.54 -8.41
N THR A 277 27.18 24.86 -7.34
CA THR A 277 25.80 24.43 -7.14
C THR A 277 25.15 25.30 -6.08
N ILE A 278 24.11 26.03 -6.45
CA ILE A 278 23.24 26.72 -5.49
C ILE A 278 22.01 25.85 -5.28
N SER A 279 21.75 25.46 -4.03
CA SER A 279 20.55 24.72 -3.66
C SER A 279 19.64 25.56 -2.78
N TRP A 280 18.34 25.49 -3.09
CA TRP A 280 17.27 26.03 -2.28
C TRP A 280 16.29 24.91 -1.94
N SER A 281 15.73 24.96 -0.72
CA SER A 281 14.65 24.07 -0.30
C SER A 281 13.55 24.86 0.39
N ARG A 282 12.32 24.33 0.37
CA ARG A 282 11.15 24.93 1.03
C ARG A 282 11.31 25.07 2.56
N ALA A 283 12.35 24.47 3.16
CA ALA A 283 12.71 24.70 4.56
C ALA A 283 13.38 26.06 4.80
N GLN A 284 13.99 26.65 3.76
CA GLN A 284 14.54 28.01 3.77
C GLN A 284 13.43 29.03 3.50
N ARG A 285 13.74 30.31 3.73
CA ARG A 285 12.79 31.40 3.46
C ARG A 285 12.58 31.54 1.95
N ILE A 286 11.38 31.95 1.56
CA ILE A 286 11.07 32.18 0.14
C ILE A 286 11.90 33.35 -0.43
N GLU A 287 12.33 34.30 0.41
CA GLU A 287 13.21 35.39 -0.02
C GLU A 287 14.63 34.91 -0.39
N GLU A 288 15.02 33.71 0.03
CA GLU A 288 16.30 33.07 -0.32
C GLU A 288 16.20 32.25 -1.63
N LEU A 289 15.00 32.18 -2.25
CA LEU A 289 14.82 31.49 -3.52
C LEU A 289 15.65 32.20 -4.62
N PRO A 290 16.54 31.47 -5.34
CA PRO A 290 17.45 32.06 -6.30
C PRO A 290 16.83 32.49 -7.64
N ILE A 291 15.54 32.22 -7.80
CA ILE A 291 14.73 32.68 -8.94
C ILE A 291 13.65 33.65 -8.46
N PRO A 292 13.14 34.54 -9.33
CA PRO A 292 11.99 35.37 -9.02
C PRO A 292 10.77 34.49 -8.68
N TYR A 293 10.05 34.84 -7.60
CA TYR A 293 8.85 34.14 -7.15
C TYR A 293 7.55 34.94 -7.38
N ASP A 294 7.64 36.21 -7.77
CA ASP A 294 6.47 37.03 -8.01
C ASP A 294 5.86 36.69 -9.38
N PRO A 295 4.53 36.53 -9.49
CA PRO A 295 3.88 36.15 -10.75
C PRO A 295 4.11 37.10 -11.93
N ASN A 296 4.56 38.33 -11.66
CA ASN A 296 4.75 39.40 -12.64
C ASN A 296 6.22 39.62 -13.00
N THR A 297 7.16 38.86 -12.43
CA THR A 297 8.60 38.99 -12.71
C THR A 297 9.11 37.77 -13.45
N GLN A 298 9.94 38.01 -14.48
CA GLN A 298 10.52 36.96 -15.30
C GLN A 298 12.00 36.80 -14.95
N LEU A 299 12.47 35.55 -14.86
CA LEU A 299 13.89 35.29 -14.69
C LEU A 299 14.67 35.81 -15.90
N HIS A 300 15.72 36.56 -15.66
CA HIS A 300 16.69 36.91 -16.67
C HIS A 300 18.07 36.41 -16.27
N ILE A 301 18.85 35.95 -17.25
CA ILE A 301 20.18 35.40 -17.01
C ILE A 301 21.19 36.15 -17.87
N GLN A 302 22.31 36.51 -17.26
CA GLN A 302 23.45 37.13 -17.91
C GLN A 302 24.64 36.19 -17.86
N ASN A 303 25.22 35.88 -19.01
CA ASN A 303 26.52 35.20 -19.10
C ASN A 303 27.62 36.24 -19.26
N ILE A 304 28.55 36.29 -18.29
CA ILE A 304 29.67 37.23 -18.28
C ILE A 304 30.93 36.67 -18.98
N GLU A 305 30.90 35.40 -19.38
CA GLU A 305 32.01 34.72 -20.05
C GLU A 305 31.89 34.77 -21.58
N LEU A 306 32.99 34.49 -22.29
CA LEU A 306 33.07 34.48 -23.75
C LEU A 306 32.39 33.27 -24.40
N GLU A 307 32.40 32.13 -23.71
CA GLU A 307 31.84 30.88 -24.21
C GLU A 307 30.40 30.71 -23.73
N PRO A 308 29.56 29.95 -24.47
CA PRO A 308 28.21 29.62 -24.03
C PRO A 308 28.21 28.94 -22.65
N ALA A 309 27.33 29.41 -21.77
CA ALA A 309 27.12 28.84 -20.45
C ALA A 309 25.91 27.90 -20.49
N GLU A 310 26.12 26.65 -20.11
CA GLU A 310 25.03 25.68 -19.87
C GLU A 310 24.67 25.69 -18.39
N ILE A 311 23.40 25.98 -18.11
CA ILE A 311 22.83 26.09 -16.76
C ILE A 311 21.75 25.02 -16.62
N THR A 312 21.87 24.17 -15.62
CA THR A 312 20.88 23.14 -15.30
C THR A 312 20.13 23.53 -14.03
N PHE A 313 18.82 23.70 -14.17
CA PHE A 313 17.89 23.89 -13.07
C PHE A 313 17.20 22.57 -12.76
N THR A 314 17.57 21.93 -11.65
CA THR A 314 16.90 20.74 -11.13
C THR A 314 15.82 21.16 -10.15
N ALA A 315 14.58 21.21 -10.61
CA ALA A 315 13.42 21.57 -9.80
C ALA A 315 12.76 20.31 -9.22
N VAL A 316 12.61 20.28 -7.90
CA VAL A 316 11.88 19.25 -7.17
C VAL A 316 10.52 19.82 -6.78
N THR A 317 9.45 19.26 -7.33
CA THR A 317 8.07 19.70 -7.06
C THR A 317 7.30 18.64 -6.30
N ILE A 318 6.47 19.04 -5.33
CA ILE A 318 5.68 18.17 -4.45
C ILE A 318 4.26 18.75 -4.30
N PRO A 319 3.21 17.91 -4.31
CA PRO A 319 1.84 18.39 -4.18
C PRO A 319 1.58 18.98 -2.78
N PRO A 320 0.57 19.85 -2.61
CA PRO A 320 0.27 20.48 -1.32
C PRO A 320 0.01 19.47 -0.19
N VAL A 321 -0.71 18.39 -0.49
CA VAL A 321 -0.99 17.28 0.42
C VAL A 321 -0.54 15.96 -0.21
N PRO A 322 0.73 15.57 -0.01
CA PRO A 322 1.27 14.36 -0.64
C PRO A 322 0.64 13.05 -0.13
N GLN A 323 0.07 13.08 1.08
CA GLN A 323 -0.66 11.96 1.69
C GLN A 323 -1.91 11.57 0.89
N SER A 324 -2.38 12.42 -0.03
CA SER A 324 -3.48 12.09 -0.96
C SER A 324 -3.17 10.87 -1.84
N PHE A 325 -1.89 10.50 -2.00
CA PHE A 325 -1.49 9.25 -2.66
C PHE A 325 -2.09 8.02 -1.97
N MET A 326 -2.27 8.03 -0.64
CA MET A 326 -2.92 6.95 0.09
C MET A 326 -4.34 6.68 -0.44
N ILE A 327 -5.10 7.73 -0.75
CA ILE A 327 -6.47 7.59 -1.26
C ILE A 327 -6.47 6.80 -2.57
N LEU A 328 -5.52 7.10 -3.47
CA LEU A 328 -5.38 6.40 -4.74
C LEU A 328 -4.93 4.94 -4.55
N LEU A 329 -3.96 4.71 -3.67
CA LEU A 329 -3.46 3.36 -3.37
C LEU A 329 -4.56 2.48 -2.76
N THR A 330 -5.30 2.99 -1.77
CA THR A 330 -6.42 2.28 -1.15
C THR A 330 -7.55 2.05 -2.16
N ALA A 331 -7.89 3.04 -2.99
CA ALA A 331 -8.91 2.87 -4.03
C ALA A 331 -8.50 1.79 -5.04
N ALA A 332 -7.23 1.77 -5.46
CA ALA A 332 -6.68 0.75 -6.35
C ALA A 332 -6.69 -0.64 -5.69
N ALA A 333 -6.32 -0.74 -4.41
CA ALA A 333 -6.35 -2.01 -3.68
C ALA A 333 -7.77 -2.57 -3.55
N VAL A 334 -8.75 -1.74 -3.17
CA VAL A 334 -10.16 -2.15 -3.08
C VAL A 334 -10.70 -2.56 -4.45
N LEU A 335 -10.38 -1.80 -5.51
CA LEU A 335 -10.72 -2.17 -6.88
C LEU A 335 -10.11 -3.52 -7.27
N LEU A 336 -8.82 -3.74 -7.03
CA LEU A 336 -8.14 -4.99 -7.36
C LEU A 336 -8.75 -6.19 -6.63
N VAL A 337 -9.09 -6.05 -5.35
CA VAL A 337 -9.79 -7.09 -4.59
C VAL A 337 -11.17 -7.36 -5.17
N GLY A 338 -11.95 -6.33 -5.47
CA GLY A 338 -13.27 -6.46 -6.11
C GLY A 338 -13.19 -7.16 -7.48
N LEU A 339 -12.22 -6.79 -8.30
CA LEU A 339 -11.97 -7.43 -9.60
C LEU A 339 -11.49 -8.87 -9.46
N ALA A 340 -10.66 -9.19 -8.47
CA ALA A 340 -10.21 -10.55 -8.20
C ALA A 340 -11.39 -11.46 -7.83
N ILE A 341 -12.34 -10.98 -7.01
CA ILE A 341 -13.53 -11.76 -6.63
C ILE A 341 -14.44 -12.00 -7.85
N LEU A 342 -14.70 -10.95 -8.64
CA LEU A 342 -15.48 -11.07 -9.88
C LEU A 342 -14.82 -12.03 -10.88
N LEU A 343 -13.50 -11.91 -11.03
CA LEU A 343 -12.71 -12.74 -11.94
C LEU A 343 -12.72 -14.21 -11.50
N GLN A 344 -12.60 -14.48 -10.19
CA GLN A 344 -12.67 -15.82 -9.63
C GLN A 344 -13.98 -16.53 -10.01
N GLN A 345 -15.12 -15.84 -9.88
CA GLN A 345 -16.41 -16.42 -10.26
C GLN A 345 -16.54 -16.59 -11.77
N ALA A 346 -16.06 -15.63 -12.56
CA ALA A 346 -16.15 -15.68 -14.01
C ALA A 346 -15.33 -16.83 -14.62
N VAL A 347 -14.11 -17.06 -14.11
CA VAL A 347 -13.18 -18.07 -14.64
C VAL A 347 -13.43 -19.45 -14.02
N ALA A 348 -13.79 -19.52 -12.74
CA ALA A 348 -13.92 -20.78 -12.01
C ALA A 348 -15.24 -20.87 -11.21
N PRO A 349 -16.42 -20.85 -11.86
CA PRO A 349 -17.72 -20.76 -11.19
C PRO A 349 -18.00 -21.92 -10.23
N ARG A 350 -17.59 -23.15 -10.59
CA ARG A 350 -17.77 -24.33 -9.73
C ARG A 350 -16.93 -24.27 -8.46
N ALA A 351 -15.66 -23.86 -8.59
CA ALA A 351 -14.79 -23.68 -7.43
C ALA A 351 -15.27 -22.51 -6.56
N SER A 352 -15.73 -21.42 -7.18
CA SER A 352 -16.30 -20.27 -6.49
C SER A 352 -17.56 -20.61 -5.70
N ALA A 353 -18.42 -21.51 -6.19
CA ALA A 353 -19.58 -21.98 -5.45
C ALA A 353 -19.20 -22.78 -4.20
N VAL A 354 -18.16 -23.64 -4.28
CA VAL A 354 -17.61 -24.36 -3.13
C VAL A 354 -16.93 -23.41 -2.15
N ALA A 355 -16.20 -22.41 -2.65
CA ALA A 355 -15.56 -21.37 -1.85
C ALA A 355 -16.59 -20.58 -1.04
N LEU A 356 -17.69 -20.18 -1.69
CA LEU A 356 -18.79 -19.48 -1.04
C LEU A 356 -19.42 -20.30 0.09
N ALA A 357 -19.70 -21.58 -0.16
CA ALA A 357 -20.27 -22.47 0.84
C ALA A 357 -19.32 -22.67 2.03
N THR A 358 -18.04 -22.90 1.75
CA THR A 358 -16.99 -23.08 2.75
C THR A 358 -16.85 -21.84 3.62
N MET A 359 -16.72 -20.67 3.00
CA MET A 359 -16.61 -19.41 3.72
C MET A 359 -17.83 -19.16 4.63
N LYS A 360 -19.05 -19.35 4.13
CA LYS A 360 -20.27 -19.16 4.94
C LYS A 360 -20.28 -20.10 6.15
N ASN A 361 -19.81 -21.34 5.99
CA ASN A 361 -19.68 -22.29 7.08
C ASN A 361 -18.64 -21.84 8.11
N GLU A 362 -17.44 -21.47 7.66
CA GLU A 362 -16.35 -21.05 8.54
C GLU A 362 -16.63 -19.75 9.29
N LEU A 363 -17.27 -18.76 8.64
CA LEU A 363 -17.70 -17.52 9.31
C LEU A 363 -18.81 -17.72 10.34
N ALA A 364 -19.61 -18.78 10.18
CA ALA A 364 -20.65 -19.14 11.14
C ALA A 364 -20.09 -19.91 12.35
N GLN A 365 -18.85 -20.40 12.28
CA GLN A 365 -18.23 -21.10 13.41
C GLN A 365 -17.92 -20.12 14.55
N PRO A 366 -18.14 -20.54 15.82
CA PRO A 366 -17.79 -19.71 16.98
C PRO A 366 -16.32 -19.30 17.02
N LEU A 367 -15.42 -20.14 16.50
CA LEU A 367 -13.99 -19.88 16.53
C LEU A 367 -13.63 -18.55 15.85
N PHE A 368 -14.19 -18.28 14.66
CA PHE A 368 -13.94 -17.03 13.94
C PHE A 368 -14.30 -15.80 14.79
N LEU A 369 -15.49 -15.81 15.40
CA LEU A 369 -15.95 -14.72 16.26
C LEU A 369 -15.12 -14.57 17.53
N VAL A 370 -14.69 -15.69 18.14
CA VAL A 370 -13.84 -15.69 19.33
C VAL A 370 -12.47 -15.10 19.01
N LEU A 371 -11.80 -15.54 17.94
CA LEU A 371 -10.50 -15.01 17.54
C LEU A 371 -10.58 -13.54 17.14
N MET A 372 -11.66 -13.14 16.48
CA MET A 372 -11.92 -11.73 16.16
C MET A 372 -12.07 -10.88 17.42
N ALA A 373 -12.87 -11.31 18.39
CA ALA A 373 -13.08 -10.56 19.62
C ALA A 373 -11.80 -10.48 20.46
N LEU A 374 -11.08 -11.60 20.60
CA LEU A 374 -9.77 -11.64 21.26
C LEU A 374 -8.75 -10.76 20.55
N GLY A 375 -8.75 -10.73 19.21
CA GLY A 375 -7.85 -9.90 18.41
C GLY A 375 -8.08 -8.41 18.67
N VAL A 376 -9.33 -7.97 18.62
CA VAL A 376 -9.69 -6.58 18.93
C VAL A 376 -9.28 -6.23 20.36
N VAL A 377 -9.60 -7.08 21.34
CA VAL A 377 -9.25 -6.83 22.74
C VAL A 377 -7.73 -6.77 22.94
N ALA A 378 -6.96 -7.69 22.34
CA ALA A 378 -5.50 -7.71 22.45
C ALA A 378 -4.87 -6.44 21.88
N ILE A 379 -5.27 -6.02 20.66
CA ILE A 379 -4.78 -4.79 20.02
C ILE A 379 -5.07 -3.57 20.88
N LEU A 380 -6.29 -3.45 21.40
CA LEU A 380 -6.66 -2.33 22.27
C LEU A 380 -5.89 -2.34 23.60
N ILE A 381 -5.55 -3.51 24.15
CA ILE A 381 -4.74 -3.62 25.36
C ILE A 381 -3.29 -3.16 25.09
N TYR A 382 -2.71 -3.52 23.93
CA TYR A 382 -1.34 -3.14 23.60
C TYR A 382 -1.14 -1.63 23.52
N GLU A 383 -2.18 -0.87 23.18
CA GLU A 383 -2.15 0.60 23.17
C GLU A 383 -1.82 1.19 24.55
N PHE A 384 -2.33 0.57 25.61
CA PHE A 384 -2.14 1.02 26.99
C PHE A 384 -0.96 0.34 27.69
N LEU A 385 -0.29 -0.60 27.02
CA LEU A 385 0.82 -1.33 27.60
C LEU A 385 2.12 -0.54 27.42
N SER A 386 2.76 -0.17 28.53
CA SER A 386 4.10 0.42 28.49
C SER A 386 5.13 -0.68 28.28
N PHE A 387 5.81 -0.66 27.13
CA PHE A 387 6.87 -1.61 26.81
C PHE A 387 8.21 -1.23 27.46
N ASN A 388 8.30 -0.04 28.10
CA ASN A 388 9.50 0.49 28.73
C ASN A 388 10.74 0.51 27.81
N THR A 389 10.55 0.81 26.51
CA THR A 389 11.64 0.72 25.51
C THR A 389 12.32 2.04 25.16
N PHE A 390 12.37 2.98 26.11
CA PHE A 390 13.08 4.26 25.96
C PHE A 390 12.75 5.02 24.66
N GLY A 391 11.48 4.98 24.22
CA GLY A 391 10.98 5.73 23.06
C GLY A 391 10.74 4.92 21.78
N GLU A 392 10.86 3.58 21.81
CA GLU A 392 10.52 2.69 20.68
C GLU A 392 9.16 1.96 20.83
N ASP A 393 8.31 2.41 21.76
CA ASP A 393 7.06 1.72 22.11
C ASP A 393 6.10 1.55 20.91
N ILE A 394 6.07 2.50 19.97
CA ILE A 394 5.28 2.39 18.72
C ILE A 394 5.73 1.20 17.86
N LYS A 395 7.03 0.89 17.81
CA LYS A 395 7.56 -0.23 17.02
C LYS A 395 7.09 -1.56 17.61
N LEU A 396 7.17 -1.70 18.94
CA LEU A 396 6.71 -2.91 19.62
C LEU A 396 5.19 -3.08 19.56
N LEU A 397 4.42 -1.99 19.65
CA LEU A 397 2.98 -2.01 19.42
C LEU A 397 2.65 -2.65 18.07
N LYS A 398 3.27 -2.14 16.99
CA LYS A 398 3.07 -2.65 15.63
C LYS A 398 3.45 -4.12 15.50
N ASP A 399 4.61 -4.50 16.04
CA ASP A 399 5.08 -5.88 15.96
C ASP A 399 4.15 -6.85 16.71
N CYS A 400 3.73 -6.49 17.92
CA CYS A 400 2.80 -7.28 18.74
C CYS A 400 1.41 -7.37 18.09
N GLY A 401 0.88 -6.26 17.57
CA GLY A 401 -0.42 -6.20 16.88
C GLY A 401 -0.41 -7.06 15.61
N ILE A 402 0.56 -6.85 14.73
CA ILE A 402 0.71 -7.60 13.47
C ILE A 402 0.91 -9.11 13.76
N THR A 403 1.78 -9.46 14.70
CA THR A 403 2.04 -10.87 15.08
C THR A 403 0.79 -11.53 15.64
N THR A 404 0.00 -10.81 16.46
CA THR A 404 -1.26 -11.34 16.99
C THR A 404 -2.27 -11.62 15.89
N ILE A 405 -2.42 -10.69 14.93
CA ILE A 405 -3.29 -10.89 13.76
C ILE A 405 -2.82 -12.10 12.94
N MET A 406 -1.52 -12.20 12.68
CA MET A 406 -0.93 -13.32 11.94
C MET A 406 -1.19 -14.66 12.64
N LEU A 407 -1.00 -14.74 13.96
CA LEU A 407 -1.19 -15.96 14.74
C LEU A 407 -2.64 -16.41 14.72
N PHE A 408 -3.57 -15.48 14.94
CA PHE A 408 -5.00 -15.80 14.87
C PHE A 408 -5.43 -16.20 13.46
N ALA A 409 -4.90 -15.54 12.42
CA ALA A 409 -5.28 -15.84 11.05
C ALA A 409 -4.71 -17.19 10.58
N ALA A 410 -3.47 -17.47 10.95
CA ALA A 410 -2.84 -18.75 10.68
C ALA A 410 -3.58 -19.87 11.42
N PHE A 411 -3.90 -19.69 12.70
CA PHE A 411 -4.66 -20.65 13.48
C PHE A 411 -6.06 -20.88 12.88
N GLN A 412 -6.79 -19.81 12.53
CA GLN A 412 -8.07 -19.90 11.83
C GLN A 412 -7.93 -20.67 10.51
N GLY A 413 -6.89 -20.39 9.72
CA GLY A 413 -6.67 -21.04 8.43
C GLY A 413 -6.39 -22.53 8.55
N ILE A 414 -5.53 -22.92 9.50
CA ILE A 414 -5.20 -24.32 9.77
C ILE A 414 -6.41 -25.07 10.33
N TRP A 415 -7.17 -24.43 11.22
CA TRP A 415 -8.41 -25.00 11.75
C TRP A 415 -9.44 -25.20 10.65
N SER A 416 -9.74 -24.17 9.87
CA SER A 416 -10.70 -24.23 8.78
C SER A 416 -10.30 -25.20 7.66
N ALA A 417 -9.01 -25.34 7.38
CA ALA A 417 -8.52 -26.38 6.46
C ALA A 417 -8.79 -27.79 7.02
N SER A 418 -8.59 -27.98 8.32
CA SER A 418 -8.80 -29.28 8.97
C SER A 418 -10.27 -29.65 9.07
N SER A 419 -11.13 -28.75 9.54
CA SER A 419 -12.57 -29.00 9.66
C SER A 419 -13.25 -29.15 8.29
N SER A 420 -12.97 -28.24 7.36
CA SER A 420 -13.65 -28.24 6.05
C SER A 420 -13.17 -29.34 5.09
N ILE A 421 -12.02 -29.98 5.36
CA ILE A 421 -11.44 -31.03 4.50
C ILE A 421 -11.34 -32.35 5.26
N SER A 422 -10.57 -32.41 6.36
CA SER A 422 -10.33 -33.67 7.07
C SER A 422 -11.62 -34.26 7.65
N GLU A 423 -12.41 -33.46 8.38
CA GLU A 423 -13.66 -33.95 8.97
C GLU A 423 -14.70 -34.29 7.89
N GLU A 424 -14.75 -33.54 6.79
CA GLU A 424 -15.67 -33.87 5.69
C GLU A 424 -15.30 -35.17 4.95
N ILE A 425 -14.01 -35.47 4.87
CA ILE A 425 -13.54 -36.74 4.29
C ILE A 425 -13.81 -37.90 5.25
N GLU A 426 -13.46 -37.76 6.54
CA GLU A 426 -13.68 -38.81 7.55
C GLU A 426 -15.16 -39.06 7.81
N GLY A 427 -15.96 -38.00 7.86
CA GLY A 427 -17.41 -38.04 8.03
C GLY A 427 -18.17 -38.47 6.77
N LYS A 428 -17.47 -38.80 5.67
CA LYS A 428 -18.04 -39.19 4.36
C LYS A 428 -19.00 -38.16 3.74
N THR A 429 -19.04 -36.93 4.25
CA THR A 429 -19.89 -35.86 3.69
C THR A 429 -19.30 -35.33 2.37
N ALA A 430 -17.99 -35.43 2.17
CA ALA A 430 -17.33 -35.11 0.91
C ALA A 430 -17.91 -35.91 -0.29
N LEU A 431 -18.29 -37.18 -0.08
CA LEU A 431 -18.92 -38.02 -1.12
C LEU A 431 -20.25 -37.42 -1.61
N THR A 432 -21.03 -36.82 -0.71
CA THR A 432 -22.33 -36.22 -1.06
C THR A 432 -22.16 -35.00 -1.96
N VAL A 433 -21.12 -34.20 -1.73
CA VAL A 433 -20.79 -33.04 -2.57
C VAL A 433 -20.28 -33.49 -3.94
N LEU A 434 -19.44 -34.54 -3.97
CA LEU A 434 -18.90 -35.12 -5.20
C LEU A 434 -19.92 -35.94 -6.00
N SER A 435 -21.10 -36.25 -5.44
CA SER A 435 -22.22 -36.82 -6.19
C SER A 435 -22.87 -35.83 -7.15
N LYS A 436 -22.66 -34.51 -6.92
CA LYS A 436 -22.98 -33.45 -7.88
C LYS A 436 -21.86 -33.36 -8.93
N PRO A 437 -22.09 -32.72 -10.10
CA PRO A 437 -21.07 -32.59 -11.16
C PRO A 437 -19.95 -31.59 -10.79
N ILE A 438 -19.26 -31.83 -9.67
CA ILE A 438 -18.13 -31.07 -9.14
C ILE A 438 -16.90 -31.97 -9.22
N GLN A 439 -15.89 -31.53 -9.96
CA GLN A 439 -14.63 -32.25 -10.06
C GLN A 439 -13.85 -32.16 -8.73
N ARG A 440 -13.10 -33.23 -8.40
CA ARG A 440 -12.20 -33.27 -7.24
C ARG A 440 -11.28 -32.05 -7.13
N ARG A 441 -10.76 -31.57 -8.28
CA ARG A 441 -9.91 -30.38 -8.37
C ARG A 441 -10.67 -29.10 -7.98
N SER A 442 -11.90 -28.92 -8.49
CA SER A 442 -12.74 -27.78 -8.14
C SER A 442 -13.16 -27.80 -6.66
N PHE A 443 -13.29 -28.98 -6.05
CA PHE A 443 -13.58 -29.13 -4.63
C PHE A 443 -12.43 -28.57 -3.77
N ILE A 444 -11.20 -29.07 -3.93
CA ILE A 444 -10.04 -28.63 -3.12
C ILE A 444 -9.68 -27.16 -3.39
N ILE A 445 -9.67 -26.71 -4.65
CA ILE A 445 -9.40 -25.30 -4.98
C ILE A 445 -10.48 -24.39 -4.38
N GLY A 446 -11.76 -24.80 -4.44
CA GLY A 446 -12.85 -24.06 -3.82
C GLY A 446 -12.70 -23.96 -2.31
N LYS A 447 -12.34 -25.05 -1.63
CA LYS A 447 -12.08 -25.06 -0.18
C LYS A 447 -10.96 -24.08 0.19
N PHE A 448 -9.82 -24.15 -0.51
CA PHE A 448 -8.72 -23.21 -0.33
C PHE A 448 -9.16 -21.75 -0.51
N LEU A 449 -9.84 -21.42 -1.60
CA LEU A 449 -10.30 -20.05 -1.87
C LEU A 449 -11.30 -19.56 -0.83
N GLY A 450 -12.19 -20.44 -0.34
CA GLY A 450 -13.13 -20.11 0.72
C GLY A 450 -12.41 -19.72 2.02
N ILE A 451 -11.43 -20.52 2.43
CA ILE A 451 -10.61 -20.25 3.64
C ILE A 451 -9.73 -19.01 3.43
N PHE A 452 -9.16 -18.82 2.24
CA PHE A 452 -8.39 -17.62 1.89
C PHE A 452 -9.21 -16.35 2.12
N TRP A 453 -10.48 -16.32 1.68
CA TRP A 453 -11.35 -15.15 1.89
C TRP A 453 -11.77 -14.95 3.36
N VAL A 454 -11.86 -16.03 4.16
CA VAL A 454 -12.04 -15.92 5.62
C VAL A 454 -10.83 -15.22 6.25
N LEU A 455 -9.62 -15.63 5.88
CA LEU A 455 -8.38 -15.01 6.37
C LEU A 455 -8.27 -13.55 5.92
N ALA A 456 -8.56 -13.26 4.65
CA ALA A 456 -8.54 -11.90 4.12
C ALA A 456 -9.52 -10.99 4.86
N LEU A 457 -10.73 -11.47 5.15
CA LEU A 457 -11.71 -10.72 5.94
C LEU A 457 -11.20 -10.43 7.36
N MET A 458 -10.58 -11.42 8.00
CA MET A 458 -10.00 -11.27 9.34
C MET A 458 -8.90 -10.21 9.38
N PHE A 459 -8.00 -10.23 8.39
CA PHE A 459 -6.94 -9.23 8.22
C PHE A 459 -7.50 -7.84 7.90
N VAL A 460 -8.55 -7.73 7.09
CA VAL A 460 -9.18 -6.43 6.81
C VAL A 460 -9.75 -5.83 8.09
N ILE A 461 -10.47 -6.61 8.89
CA ILE A 461 -11.13 -6.10 10.09
C ILE A 461 -10.09 -5.81 11.19
N LEU A 462 -9.30 -6.79 11.60
CA LEU A 462 -8.30 -6.58 12.66
C LEU A 462 -7.20 -5.62 12.24
N GLY A 463 -6.77 -5.66 10.97
CA GLY A 463 -5.80 -4.72 10.43
C GLY A 463 -6.33 -3.28 10.42
N THR A 464 -7.63 -3.06 10.17
CA THR A 464 -8.21 -1.72 10.32
C THR A 464 -8.20 -1.25 11.77
N VAL A 465 -8.48 -2.14 12.73
CA VAL A 465 -8.37 -1.81 14.17
C VAL A 465 -6.93 -1.46 14.54
N GLU A 466 -5.96 -2.24 14.09
CA GLU A 466 -4.52 -2.00 14.28
C GLU A 466 -4.09 -0.65 13.69
N LEU A 467 -4.50 -0.34 12.45
CA LEU A 467 -4.19 0.95 11.82
C LEU A 467 -4.77 2.13 12.62
N GLY A 468 -5.98 1.98 13.16
CA GLY A 468 -6.61 2.98 14.02
C GLY A 468 -5.90 3.17 15.36
N ALA A 469 -5.44 2.08 15.97
CA ALA A 469 -4.67 2.08 17.21
C ALA A 469 -3.29 2.74 17.01
N VAL A 470 -2.53 2.30 15.99
CA VAL A 470 -1.23 2.88 15.66
C VAL A 470 -1.33 4.37 15.32
N ALA A 471 -2.40 4.82 14.65
CA ALA A 471 -2.62 6.24 14.38
C ALA A 471 -2.86 7.06 15.67
N TYR A 472 -3.33 6.42 16.75
CA TYR A 472 -3.56 7.08 18.05
C TYR A 472 -2.29 7.15 18.90
N LYS A 473 -1.42 6.13 18.83
CA LYS A 473 -0.25 5.98 19.70
C LYS A 473 0.69 7.20 19.79
N PRO A 474 1.03 7.93 18.70
CA PRO A 474 1.85 9.15 18.81
C PRO A 474 1.23 10.22 19.69
N LEU A 475 -0.10 10.31 19.74
CA LEU A 475 -0.80 11.25 20.60
C LEU A 475 -0.77 10.79 22.06
N TYR A 476 -0.87 9.48 22.29
CA TYR A 476 -0.75 8.89 23.62
C TYR A 476 0.64 9.18 24.21
N ASP A 477 1.70 8.90 23.46
CA ASP A 477 3.09 9.09 23.91
C ASP A 477 3.42 10.55 24.17
N ALA A 478 2.94 11.46 23.31
CA ALA A 478 3.09 12.90 23.52
C ALA A 478 2.40 13.38 24.81
N ARG A 479 1.26 12.79 25.18
CA ARG A 479 0.55 13.12 26.43
C ARG A 479 1.29 12.63 27.66
N GLU A 480 1.78 11.39 27.63
CA GLU A 480 2.58 10.83 28.74
C GLU A 480 3.86 11.64 28.97
N THR A 481 4.49 12.12 27.91
CA THR A 481 5.75 12.89 27.97
C THR A 481 5.52 14.40 28.14
N SER A 482 4.25 14.86 28.19
CA SER A 482 3.88 16.28 28.23
C SER A 482 4.46 17.11 27.06
N GLU A 483 4.62 16.48 25.89
CA GLU A 483 5.02 17.12 24.65
C GLU A 483 3.82 17.76 23.93
N THR A 484 4.11 18.66 22.97
CA THR A 484 3.07 19.22 22.10
C THR A 484 2.44 18.11 21.26
N ALA A 485 1.12 18.18 21.07
CA ALA A 485 0.40 17.21 20.26
C ALA A 485 1.02 17.11 18.84
N PRO A 486 1.27 15.89 18.34
CA PRO A 486 1.85 15.71 17.02
C PRO A 486 0.87 16.14 15.94
N VAL A 487 1.43 16.61 14.81
CA VAL A 487 0.66 16.92 13.60
C VAL A 487 0.09 15.63 12.98
N TRP A 488 -1.03 15.74 12.28
CA TRP A 488 -1.74 14.60 11.69
C TRP A 488 -0.87 13.80 10.70
N GLN A 489 0.09 14.46 10.03
CA GLN A 489 1.01 13.82 9.09
C GLN A 489 1.91 12.78 9.77
N SER A 490 2.30 13.00 11.03
CA SER A 490 3.07 12.03 11.81
C SER A 490 2.23 10.78 12.10
N CYS A 491 0.97 10.97 12.48
CA CYS A 491 0.03 9.89 12.75
C CYS A 491 -0.25 9.06 11.48
N HIS A 492 -0.42 9.75 10.34
CA HIS A 492 -0.55 9.13 9.03
C HIS A 492 0.68 8.30 8.64
N LEU A 493 1.88 8.83 8.88
CA LEU A 493 3.13 8.16 8.55
C LEU A 493 3.30 6.86 9.34
N GLU A 494 3.02 6.90 10.66
CA GLU A 494 3.05 5.70 11.49
C GLU A 494 2.04 4.65 11.02
N MET A 495 0.80 5.07 10.71
CA MET A 495 -0.25 4.19 10.17
C MET A 495 0.17 3.54 8.83
N MET A 496 0.71 4.32 7.90
CA MET A 496 1.12 3.82 6.57
C MET A 496 2.29 2.85 6.66
N SER A 497 3.20 3.06 7.61
CA SER A 497 4.36 2.17 7.81
C SER A 497 3.98 0.77 8.34
N THR A 498 2.77 0.61 8.89
CA THR A 498 2.25 -0.69 9.39
C THR A 498 1.72 -1.58 8.27
N ILE A 499 1.28 -1.01 7.15
CA ILE A 499 0.63 -1.74 6.05
C ILE A 499 1.55 -2.82 5.42
N PRO A 500 2.84 -2.55 5.13
CA PRO A 500 3.76 -3.60 4.66
C PRO A 500 3.86 -4.79 5.60
N GLY A 501 3.92 -4.56 6.91
CA GLY A 501 3.98 -5.62 7.91
C GLY A 501 2.71 -6.46 7.92
N LEU A 502 1.53 -5.84 7.86
CA LEU A 502 0.26 -6.55 7.71
C LEU A 502 0.21 -7.39 6.42
N ALA A 503 0.73 -6.87 5.31
CA ALA A 503 0.78 -7.61 4.05
C ALA A 503 1.70 -8.84 4.13
N MET A 504 2.88 -8.72 4.75
CA MET A 504 3.78 -9.85 4.93
C MET A 504 3.19 -10.90 5.89
N ALA A 505 2.60 -10.46 7.00
CA ALA A 505 1.87 -11.33 7.93
C ALA A 505 0.73 -12.10 7.23
N PHE A 506 -0.03 -11.44 6.36
CA PHE A 506 -1.07 -12.09 5.57
C PHE A 506 -0.50 -13.17 4.66
N MET A 507 0.60 -12.89 3.95
CA MET A 507 1.27 -13.88 3.10
C MET A 507 1.74 -15.09 3.91
N GLN A 508 2.30 -14.87 5.11
CA GLN A 508 2.72 -15.94 6.01
C GLN A 508 1.55 -16.84 6.44
N SER A 509 0.42 -16.24 6.85
CA SER A 509 -0.80 -16.99 7.21
C SER A 509 -1.34 -17.78 6.02
N VAL A 510 -1.27 -17.24 4.80
CA VAL A 510 -1.71 -17.91 3.58
C VAL A 510 -0.82 -19.11 3.23
N VAL A 511 0.50 -19.00 3.39
CA VAL A 511 1.44 -20.13 3.18
C VAL A 511 1.13 -21.26 4.17
N LEU A 512 0.95 -20.94 5.46
CA LEU A 512 0.61 -21.94 6.48
C LEU A 512 -0.74 -22.61 6.20
N MET A 513 -1.75 -21.83 5.81
CA MET A 513 -3.05 -22.36 5.41
C MET A 513 -2.93 -23.26 4.16
N ALA A 514 -2.13 -22.90 3.15
CA ALA A 514 -1.95 -23.72 1.95
C ALA A 514 -1.32 -25.09 2.27
N ILE A 515 -0.29 -25.10 3.14
CA ILE A 515 0.33 -26.33 3.65
C ILE A 515 -0.70 -27.15 4.43
N SER A 516 -1.48 -26.50 5.29
CA SER A 516 -2.53 -27.16 6.07
C SER A 516 -3.61 -27.80 5.20
N VAL A 517 -4.02 -27.16 4.10
CA VAL A 517 -4.95 -27.73 3.12
C VAL A 517 -4.38 -29.01 2.51
N ALA A 518 -3.09 -29.01 2.14
CA ALA A 518 -2.43 -30.20 1.60
C ALA A 518 -2.39 -31.34 2.63
N LEU A 519 -2.00 -31.03 3.87
CA LEU A 519 -1.91 -32.01 4.95
C LEU A 519 -3.28 -32.55 5.39
N ALA A 520 -4.32 -31.71 5.43
CA ALA A 520 -5.70 -32.12 5.75
C ALA A 520 -6.26 -33.16 4.77
N THR A 521 -5.70 -33.28 3.56
CA THR A 521 -6.09 -34.33 2.62
C THR A 521 -5.66 -35.73 3.06
N ARG A 522 -4.81 -35.88 4.08
CA ARG A 522 -4.31 -37.19 4.57
C ARG A 522 -4.24 -37.32 6.08
N LEU A 523 -4.04 -36.23 6.79
CA LEU A 523 -3.91 -36.21 8.24
C LEU A 523 -5.23 -35.84 8.92
N PRO A 524 -5.60 -36.50 10.04
CA PRO A 524 -6.71 -36.07 10.87
C PRO A 524 -6.43 -34.68 11.46
N GLN A 525 -7.48 -33.96 11.85
CA GLN A 525 -7.41 -32.57 12.30
C GLN A 525 -6.35 -32.30 13.37
N LEU A 526 -6.29 -33.13 14.43
CA LEU A 526 -5.34 -32.92 15.53
C LEU A 526 -3.87 -33.10 15.08
N ALA A 527 -3.62 -34.07 14.18
CA ALA A 527 -2.29 -34.28 13.62
C ALA A 527 -1.91 -33.12 12.68
N ASN A 528 -2.86 -32.65 11.86
CA ASN A 528 -2.62 -31.51 10.97
C ASN A 528 -2.25 -30.24 11.74
N LEU A 529 -2.98 -29.93 12.81
CA LEU A 529 -2.69 -28.79 13.70
C LEU A 529 -1.29 -28.91 14.31
N ALA A 530 -0.94 -30.08 14.86
CA ALA A 530 0.37 -30.31 15.48
C ALA A 530 1.52 -30.16 14.48
N VAL A 531 1.38 -30.70 13.26
CA VAL A 531 2.40 -30.59 12.21
C VAL A 531 2.53 -29.14 11.72
N CYS A 532 1.42 -28.44 11.48
CA CYS A 532 1.47 -27.04 11.07
C CYS A 532 2.08 -26.14 12.14
N PHE A 533 1.82 -26.40 13.43
CA PHE A 533 2.47 -25.70 14.53
C PHE A 533 3.99 -25.95 14.55
N ALA A 534 4.42 -27.21 14.35
CA ALA A 534 5.85 -27.52 14.23
C ALA A 534 6.51 -26.82 13.04
N ILE A 535 5.83 -26.78 11.88
CA ILE A 535 6.29 -26.04 10.69
C ILE A 535 6.40 -24.55 10.98
N TYR A 536 5.43 -23.96 11.68
CA TYR A 536 5.48 -22.56 12.09
C TYR A 536 6.69 -22.26 12.97
N VAL A 537 6.91 -23.05 14.03
CA VAL A 537 8.03 -22.86 14.96
C VAL A 537 9.36 -23.06 14.23
N LEU A 538 9.52 -24.15 13.48
CA LEU A 538 10.75 -24.43 12.74
C LEU A 538 11.01 -23.36 11.67
N GLY A 539 9.98 -22.93 10.93
CA GLY A 539 10.11 -21.94 9.86
C GLY A 539 10.56 -20.56 10.34
N ASN A 540 10.20 -20.16 11.58
CA ASN A 540 10.68 -18.91 12.18
C ASN A 540 12.07 -19.04 12.84
N LEU A 541 12.49 -20.25 13.20
CA LEU A 541 13.80 -20.50 13.81
C LEU A 541 14.87 -20.93 12.80
N THR A 542 14.50 -21.17 11.54
CA THR A 542 15.38 -21.78 10.53
C THR A 542 16.64 -20.94 10.27
N THR A 543 16.53 -19.62 10.09
CA THR A 543 17.69 -18.77 9.82
C THR A 543 18.64 -18.73 11.01
N SER A 544 18.09 -18.64 12.22
CA SER A 544 18.86 -18.73 13.47
C SER A 544 19.60 -20.06 13.57
N LEU A 545 18.91 -21.19 13.29
CA LEU A 545 19.50 -22.53 13.32
C LEU A 545 20.64 -22.69 12.30
N VAL A 546 20.46 -22.20 11.07
CA VAL A 546 21.49 -22.28 10.03
C VAL A 546 22.69 -21.39 10.37
N THR A 547 22.45 -20.21 10.92
CA THR A 547 23.52 -19.27 11.29
C THR A 547 24.34 -19.78 12.47
N SER A 548 23.68 -20.30 13.52
CA SER A 548 24.36 -20.86 14.69
C SER A 548 25.16 -22.14 14.40
N THR A 549 24.89 -22.81 13.27
CA THR A 549 25.58 -24.06 12.89
C THR A 549 26.75 -23.84 11.94
N GLN A 550 27.05 -22.59 11.56
CA GLN A 550 28.17 -22.30 10.66
C GLN A 550 29.54 -22.66 11.26
N GLU A 551 29.70 -22.57 12.57
CA GLU A 551 30.92 -22.94 13.31
C GLU A 551 30.84 -24.34 13.96
N GLY A 552 29.74 -25.08 13.72
CA GLY A 552 29.47 -26.38 14.34
C GLY A 552 29.92 -27.60 13.52
N PHE A 553 29.62 -28.80 14.02
CA PHE A 553 29.87 -30.06 13.32
C PHE A 553 29.14 -30.11 11.96
N GLU A 554 29.82 -30.63 10.92
CA GLU A 554 29.28 -30.71 9.55
C GLU A 554 27.93 -31.41 9.47
N ILE A 555 27.70 -32.43 10.30
CA ILE A 555 26.42 -33.15 10.33
C ILE A 555 25.26 -32.26 10.79
N VAL A 556 25.51 -31.34 11.73
CA VAL A 556 24.49 -30.42 12.25
C VAL A 556 24.19 -29.34 11.22
N LYS A 557 25.22 -28.84 10.52
CA LYS A 557 25.09 -27.92 9.39
C LYS A 557 24.29 -28.55 8.24
N PHE A 558 24.57 -29.80 7.89
CA PHE A 558 23.82 -30.55 6.88
C PHE A 558 22.35 -30.68 7.26
N VAL A 559 22.04 -31.06 8.50
CA VAL A 559 20.66 -31.18 8.98
C VAL A 559 19.96 -29.81 8.95
N ALA A 560 20.61 -28.74 9.42
CA ALA A 560 20.04 -27.39 9.39
C ALA A 560 19.72 -26.93 7.94
N GLN A 561 20.62 -27.21 6.99
CA GLN A 561 20.39 -26.91 5.57
C GLN A 561 19.27 -27.76 4.97
N LEU A 562 19.17 -29.03 5.34
CA LEU A 562 18.07 -29.90 4.91
C LEU A 562 16.71 -29.37 5.40
N VAL A 563 16.63 -28.96 6.67
CA VAL A 563 15.43 -28.34 7.22
C VAL A 563 15.08 -27.05 6.45
N ALA A 564 16.07 -26.18 6.20
CA ALA A 564 15.87 -24.94 5.44
C ALA A 564 15.46 -25.14 3.98
N THR A 565 15.72 -26.33 3.41
CA THR A 565 15.34 -26.67 2.04
C THR A 565 13.89 -27.16 1.97
N ILE A 566 13.43 -27.88 2.99
CA ILE A 566 12.09 -28.50 3.00
C ILE A 566 11.04 -27.57 3.60
N ILE A 567 11.37 -26.92 4.71
CA ILE A 567 10.45 -26.06 5.47
C ILE A 567 10.53 -24.63 4.92
N PRO A 568 9.39 -23.96 4.69
CA PRO A 568 9.43 -22.54 4.32
C PRO A 568 10.10 -21.73 5.42
N ILE A 569 11.09 -20.92 5.03
CA ILE A 569 11.66 -19.90 5.91
C ILE A 569 10.62 -18.80 6.10
N LEU A 570 9.86 -18.88 7.20
CA LEU A 570 8.76 -17.95 7.48
C LEU A 570 9.27 -16.61 7.99
N GLU A 571 10.50 -16.55 8.49
CA GLU A 571 11.15 -15.33 8.95
C GLU A 571 11.27 -14.25 7.85
N HIS A 572 11.23 -14.63 6.57
CA HIS A 572 11.17 -13.66 5.46
C HIS A 572 9.93 -12.75 5.51
N PHE A 573 8.85 -13.21 6.13
CA PHE A 573 7.62 -12.44 6.31
C PHE A 573 7.58 -11.64 7.62
N SER A 574 8.59 -11.79 8.49
CA SER A 574 8.66 -11.09 9.77
C SER A 574 9.03 -9.61 9.57
N LEU A 575 8.21 -8.72 10.11
CA LEU A 575 8.50 -7.29 10.16
C LEU A 575 9.75 -7.02 11.01
N GLN A 576 9.86 -7.70 12.15
CA GLN A 576 10.97 -7.55 13.09
C GLN A 576 12.31 -7.96 12.44
N ALA A 577 12.34 -9.07 11.71
CA ALA A 577 13.56 -9.52 11.02
C ALA A 577 14.03 -8.52 9.96
N ALA A 578 13.10 -7.86 9.25
CA ALA A 578 13.44 -6.81 8.30
C ALA A 578 14.06 -5.58 9.00
N ILE A 579 13.52 -5.19 10.15
CA ILE A 579 14.02 -4.04 10.92
C ILE A 579 15.38 -4.37 11.56
N ASP A 580 15.54 -5.57 12.13
CA ASP A 580 16.76 -6.00 12.80
C ASP A 580 17.93 -6.22 11.83
N ALA A 581 17.64 -6.60 10.59
CA ALA A 581 18.63 -6.67 9.52
C ALA A 581 19.11 -5.28 9.03
N GLU A 582 18.65 -4.18 9.65
CA GLU A 582 18.83 -2.79 9.21
C GLU A 582 18.41 -2.56 7.74
N LYS A 583 17.59 -3.45 7.16
CA LYS A 583 17.12 -3.33 5.78
C LYS A 583 15.87 -2.45 5.77
N ALA A 584 15.85 -1.47 4.87
CA ALA A 584 14.63 -0.72 4.62
C ALA A 584 13.53 -1.67 4.11
N ILE A 585 12.28 -1.47 4.53
CA ILE A 585 11.12 -2.18 3.96
C ILE A 585 10.85 -1.57 2.59
N THR A 586 11.67 -1.99 1.62
CA THR A 586 11.58 -1.58 0.22
C THR A 586 10.44 -2.33 -0.45
N LEU A 587 9.80 -1.70 -1.45
CA LEU A 587 8.76 -2.34 -2.25
C LEU A 587 9.23 -3.66 -2.89
N SER A 588 10.51 -3.71 -3.30
CA SER A 588 11.17 -4.91 -3.81
C SER A 588 11.09 -6.10 -2.85
N LEU A 589 11.30 -5.90 -1.55
CA LEU A 589 11.21 -6.95 -0.53
C LEU A 589 9.80 -7.53 -0.47
N ILE A 590 8.78 -6.67 -0.46
CA ILE A 590 7.37 -7.09 -0.42
C ILE A 590 7.03 -7.88 -1.69
N CYS A 591 7.48 -7.41 -2.86
CA CYS A 591 7.30 -8.11 -4.13
C CYS A 591 8.01 -9.47 -4.16
N GLY A 592 9.24 -9.56 -3.63
CA GLY A 592 9.96 -10.82 -3.46
C GLY A 592 9.23 -11.80 -2.56
N ASN A 593 8.74 -11.32 -1.41
CA ASN A 593 7.93 -12.12 -0.49
C ASN A 593 6.60 -12.57 -1.10
N LEU A 594 5.99 -11.75 -1.95
CA LEU A 594 4.80 -12.14 -2.72
C LEU A 594 5.11 -13.28 -3.69
N VAL A 595 6.21 -13.20 -4.45
CA VAL A 595 6.63 -14.28 -5.36
C VAL A 595 6.91 -15.55 -4.57
N TYR A 596 7.64 -15.44 -3.46
CA TYR A 596 7.93 -16.56 -2.57
C TYR A 596 6.64 -17.21 -2.02
N CYS A 597 5.70 -16.39 -1.55
CA CYS A 597 4.37 -16.85 -1.10
C CYS A 597 3.63 -17.61 -2.22
N LEU A 598 3.55 -17.05 -3.43
CA LEU A 598 2.86 -17.67 -4.55
C LEU A 598 3.48 -19.03 -4.93
N LEU A 599 4.81 -19.14 -4.94
CA LEU A 599 5.49 -20.40 -5.24
C LEU A 599 5.14 -21.48 -4.21
N TYR A 600 5.18 -21.16 -2.92
CA TYR A 600 4.81 -22.11 -1.87
C TYR A 600 3.33 -22.47 -1.90
N VAL A 601 2.43 -21.52 -2.13
CA VAL A 601 1.00 -21.77 -2.29
C VAL A 601 0.75 -22.71 -3.48
N LEU A 602 1.37 -22.45 -4.63
CA LEU A 602 1.24 -23.30 -5.81
C LEU A 602 1.77 -24.71 -5.56
N LEU A 603 2.94 -24.84 -4.92
CA LEU A 603 3.53 -26.13 -4.58
C LEU A 603 2.64 -26.92 -3.61
N SER A 604 2.17 -26.28 -2.53
CA SER A 604 1.28 -26.91 -1.55
C SER A 604 -0.07 -27.30 -2.17
N MET A 605 -0.66 -26.44 -3.01
CA MET A 605 -1.92 -26.76 -3.68
C MET A 605 -1.75 -27.87 -4.73
N PHE A 606 -0.62 -27.91 -5.43
CA PHE A 606 -0.29 -29.02 -6.32
C PHE A 606 -0.18 -30.34 -5.54
N LEU A 607 0.52 -30.33 -4.40
CA LEU A 607 0.61 -31.48 -3.51
C LEU A 607 -0.78 -31.91 -2.99
N ALA A 608 -1.62 -30.95 -2.58
CA ALA A 608 -2.99 -31.22 -2.12
C ALA A 608 -3.82 -31.93 -3.19
N LEU A 609 -3.73 -31.48 -4.45
CA LEU A 609 -4.45 -32.08 -5.57
C LEU A 609 -3.97 -33.51 -5.86
N LEU A 610 -2.66 -33.74 -5.87
CA LEU A 610 -2.09 -35.08 -6.06
C LEU A 610 -2.53 -36.04 -4.94
N LEU A 611 -2.36 -35.63 -3.68
CA LEU A 611 -2.71 -36.46 -2.53
C LEU A 611 -4.21 -36.78 -2.47
N PHE A 612 -5.06 -35.88 -2.94
CA PHE A 612 -6.52 -36.07 -2.95
C PHE A 612 -7.03 -36.91 -4.13
N GLU A 613 -6.35 -36.86 -5.29
CA GLU A 613 -6.71 -37.66 -6.46
C GLU A 613 -6.62 -39.17 -6.14
N ASP A 614 -5.56 -39.57 -5.43
CA ASP A 614 -5.32 -40.96 -5.02
C ASP A 614 -6.04 -41.37 -3.72
N ARG A 615 -6.84 -40.48 -3.10
CA ARG A 615 -7.55 -40.83 -1.86
C ARG A 615 -8.84 -41.57 -2.22
N ASP A 616 -8.97 -42.79 -1.70
CA ASP A 616 -10.24 -43.49 -1.70
C ASP A 616 -11.18 -42.81 -0.70
N LEU A 617 -12.38 -42.48 -1.18
CA LEU A 617 -13.39 -41.75 -0.40
C LEU A 617 -14.55 -42.69 0.00
N ALA A 618 -14.56 -43.94 -0.49
CA ALA A 618 -15.64 -44.91 -0.32
C ALA A 618 -15.59 -45.66 1.02
#